data_AF-A0AAD3H8B7-F1
#
_entry.id   AF-A0AAD3H8B7-F1
#
_cell.length_a   1.000
_cell.length_b   1.000
_cell.length_c   1.000
_cell.angle_alpha   90.00
_cell.angle_beta   90.00
_cell.angle_gamma   90.00
#
_symmetry.space_group_name_H-M   'P 1'
#
loop_
_entity.id
_entity.type
_entity.pdbx_description
1 polymer ?
#
loop_
_entity_poly.entity_id
_entity_poly.type
_entity_poly.pdbx_seq_one_letter_code
_entity_poly.pdbx_strand_id
1 'polypeptide(L)'
;MLKNTRQFSSATSIFKNLKLKIASSLTSSLSSTDRTKLLQSLNINVDEEGHRELKAQKDELEKKGAVPDKSIGEAVAAAVAKEAAKNKELSQKKIDEIWKRAEEATTERLKNDLLIKERKLAMKRWEMELEEEKNRLAREKDQSHTGNVNALPINDHPILGKAIVDLGYKRVHLVSAKCLSSIPIWEKQRVYRHDRAKEMAADKMKSLSLGLPGVIAIHETNDGDLSILDGQHRVGMMTILQELIQKKGDEEESNLLDLTQILVEVFPMSFSPHYTSEGHHAKDIFTEINKAEPVAVLDLPGVAKGRTVERKIINQASSELQQSFPEMFKPSQRCRVPHVNVDNLRDAIFGAGIIQKHGIKNKSALIKYLLDRNEELGDLYRSKDSFPRISATALKKARTHGFFLGMDSSWLYK
;
A
#
# COMPACT_ATOMS: atom_id res chain seq x y z
N MET A 1 39.95 -31.78 15.39
CA MET A 1 39.35 -30.59 14.75
C MET A 1 38.96 -29.56 15.82
N LEU A 2 39.89 -28.70 16.23
CA LEU A 2 39.66 -27.59 17.17
C LEU A 2 40.47 -26.40 16.68
N LYS A 3 39.80 -25.29 16.32
CA LYS A 3 40.33 -23.90 16.25
C LYS A 3 39.24 -22.98 15.64
N ASN A 4 38.49 -22.23 16.45
CA ASN A 4 37.89 -20.93 16.05
C ASN A 4 37.32 -20.12 17.24
N THR A 5 38.18 -19.62 18.13
CA THR A 5 37.79 -18.76 19.28
C THR A 5 38.52 -17.41 19.33
N ARG A 6 39.13 -16.94 18.24
CA ARG A 6 39.97 -15.71 18.25
C ARG A 6 39.31 -14.39 17.85
N GLN A 7 38.01 -14.33 17.52
CA GLN A 7 37.40 -13.08 16.98
C GLN A 7 36.65 -12.18 17.98
N PHE A 8 36.32 -12.63 19.20
CA PHE A 8 35.52 -11.82 20.14
C PHE A 8 36.30 -10.85 21.03
N SER A 9 37.65 -10.89 21.04
CA SER A 9 38.46 -10.01 21.90
C SER A 9 38.61 -8.56 21.39
N SER A 10 38.32 -8.31 20.11
CA SER A 10 38.56 -7.01 19.46
C SER A 10 37.53 -5.93 19.84
N ALA A 11 36.24 -6.27 19.90
CA ALA A 11 35.18 -5.30 20.17
C ALA A 11 35.26 -4.71 21.60
N THR A 12 35.60 -5.54 22.59
CA THR A 12 35.81 -5.09 23.97
C THR A 12 36.99 -4.12 24.13
N SER A 13 38.02 -4.24 23.29
CA SER A 13 39.18 -3.33 23.30
C SER A 13 38.80 -1.96 22.72
N ILE A 14 38.01 -1.92 21.64
CA ILE A 14 37.55 -0.68 21.02
C ILE A 14 36.67 0.13 21.99
N PHE A 15 35.71 -0.52 22.68
CA PHE A 15 34.86 0.18 23.65
C PHE A 15 35.63 0.67 24.88
N LYS A 16 36.63 -0.08 25.35
CA LYS A 16 37.51 0.38 26.44
C LYS A 16 38.31 1.61 26.03
N ASN A 17 38.93 1.60 24.85
CA ASN A 17 39.67 2.75 24.32
C ASN A 17 38.77 3.97 24.09
N LEU A 18 37.54 3.77 23.62
CA LEU A 18 36.59 4.87 23.44
C LEU A 18 36.14 5.47 24.78
N LYS A 19 35.81 4.64 25.76
CA LYS A 19 35.47 5.10 27.12
C LYS A 19 36.63 5.87 27.76
N LEU A 20 37.87 5.40 27.58
CA LEU A 20 39.05 6.04 28.13
C LEU A 20 39.33 7.39 27.44
N LYS A 21 39.13 7.50 26.12
CA LYS A 21 39.22 8.77 25.40
C LYS A 21 38.16 9.78 25.82
N ILE A 22 36.90 9.34 25.95
CA ILE A 22 35.80 10.21 26.40
C ILE A 22 36.04 10.67 27.84
N ALA A 23 36.37 9.75 28.75
CA ALA A 23 36.68 10.08 30.14
C ALA A 23 37.91 10.99 30.23
N SER A 24 38.95 10.77 29.42
CA SER A 24 40.13 11.64 29.35
C SER A 24 39.78 13.05 28.89
N SER A 25 38.95 13.18 27.85
CA SER A 25 38.50 14.48 27.33
C SER A 25 37.58 15.22 28.29
N LEU A 26 36.75 14.53 29.06
CA LEU A 26 35.84 15.14 30.04
C LEU A 26 36.53 15.52 31.35
N THR A 27 37.68 14.91 31.65
CA THR A 27 38.43 15.11 32.91
C THR A 27 39.73 15.88 32.74
N SER A 28 40.03 16.38 31.54
CA SER A 28 41.27 17.10 31.24
C SER A 28 41.41 18.42 32.01
N SER A 29 40.31 18.96 32.54
CA SER A 29 40.29 20.16 33.38
C SER A 29 40.35 19.88 34.89
N LEU A 30 40.33 18.61 35.31
CA LEU A 30 40.36 18.25 36.73
C LEU A 30 41.79 18.17 37.27
N SER A 31 41.93 18.44 38.56
CA SER A 31 43.18 18.17 39.29
C SER A 31 43.56 16.70 39.15
N SER A 32 44.87 16.39 39.16
CA SER A 32 45.34 15.00 38.99
C SER A 32 44.73 14.04 40.00
N THR A 33 44.43 14.53 41.22
CA THR A 33 43.79 13.77 42.31
C THR A 33 42.29 13.55 42.11
N ASP A 34 41.54 14.53 41.62
CA ASP A 34 40.09 14.38 41.40
C ASP A 34 39.79 13.56 40.16
N ARG A 35 40.67 13.67 39.16
CA ARG A 35 40.65 12.85 37.96
C ARG A 35 40.78 11.37 38.27
N THR A 36 41.74 10.96 39.12
CA THR A 36 41.88 9.55 39.53
C THR A 36 40.67 9.07 40.31
N LYS A 37 40.13 9.87 41.22
CA LYS A 37 38.91 9.52 41.98
C LYS A 37 37.71 9.30 41.06
N LEU A 38 37.52 10.18 40.06
CA LEU A 38 36.41 10.05 39.10
C LEU A 38 36.58 8.80 38.21
N LEU A 39 37.78 8.56 37.67
CA LEU A 39 38.06 7.38 36.85
C LEU A 39 37.88 6.08 37.64
N GLN A 40 38.27 6.08 38.92
CA GLN A 40 38.07 4.97 39.85
C GLN A 40 36.58 4.75 40.14
N SER A 41 35.79 5.83 40.30
CA SER A 41 34.33 5.73 40.49
C SER A 41 33.59 5.19 39.26
N LEU A 42 34.13 5.40 38.07
CA LEU A 42 33.60 4.87 36.81
C LEU A 42 34.07 3.43 36.52
N ASN A 43 34.80 2.82 37.45
CA ASN A 43 35.36 1.47 37.35
C ASN A 43 36.26 1.30 36.10
N ILE A 44 36.95 2.37 35.69
CA ILE A 44 37.91 2.36 34.58
C ILE A 44 39.29 2.14 35.21
N ASN A 45 39.76 0.89 35.20
CA ASN A 45 41.15 0.58 35.58
C ASN A 45 42.08 1.09 34.48
N VAL A 46 42.77 2.20 34.75
CA VAL A 46 43.82 2.73 33.89
C VAL A 46 45.08 1.91 34.18
N ASP A 47 45.61 1.27 33.16
CA ASP A 47 46.90 0.58 33.24
C ASP A 47 48.06 1.60 33.33
N GLU A 48 49.24 1.13 33.73
CA GLU A 48 50.42 2.00 33.85
C GLU A 48 50.78 2.70 32.53
N GLU A 49 50.42 2.10 31.40
CA GLU A 49 50.62 2.64 30.06
C GLU A 49 49.70 3.84 29.80
N GLY A 50 48.40 3.74 30.15
CA GLY A 50 47.49 4.88 30.13
C GLY A 50 47.93 6.02 31.05
N HIS A 51 48.54 5.72 32.21
CA HIS A 51 49.09 6.75 33.08
C HIS A 51 50.27 7.52 32.45
N ARG A 52 51.10 6.86 31.64
CA ARG A 52 52.22 7.50 30.93
C ARG A 52 51.73 8.42 29.80
N GLU A 53 50.74 7.99 29.01
CA GLU A 53 50.13 8.83 27.98
C GLU A 53 49.47 10.09 28.56
N LEU A 54 48.76 9.94 29.67
CA LEU A 54 48.09 11.06 30.33
C LEU A 54 49.07 12.08 30.91
N LYS A 55 50.23 11.61 31.40
CA LYS A 55 51.30 12.48 31.89
C LYS A 55 51.97 13.23 30.73
N ALA A 56 52.23 12.55 29.61
CA ALA A 56 52.80 13.17 28.41
C ALA A 56 51.88 14.26 27.82
N GLN A 57 50.56 14.04 27.79
CA GLN A 57 49.59 15.05 27.33
C GLN A 57 49.51 16.27 28.26
N LYS A 58 49.64 16.05 29.57
CA LYS A 58 49.67 17.14 30.55
C LYS A 58 50.91 18.01 30.37
N ASP A 59 52.07 17.38 30.21
CA ASP A 59 53.35 18.10 29.99
C ASP A 59 53.35 18.87 28.65
N GLU A 60 52.63 18.38 27.63
CA GLU A 60 52.45 19.08 26.36
C GLU A 60 51.50 20.30 26.47
N LEU A 61 50.46 20.20 27.30
CA LEU A 61 49.51 21.29 27.57
C LEU A 61 50.12 22.38 28.44
N GLU A 62 50.92 22.02 29.45
CA GLU A 62 51.66 22.98 30.28
C GLU A 62 52.73 23.74 29.48
N LYS A 63 53.39 23.09 28.52
CA LYS A 63 54.32 23.76 27.58
C LYS A 63 53.65 24.77 26.64
N LYS A 64 52.33 24.67 26.42
CA LYS A 64 51.59 25.59 25.54
C LYS A 64 51.11 26.86 26.25
N GLY A 65 51.43 27.06 27.52
CA GLY A 65 51.28 28.36 28.21
C GLY A 65 49.85 28.91 28.27
N ALA A 66 48.84 28.05 28.11
CA ALA A 66 47.43 28.44 28.03
C ALA A 66 46.64 27.80 29.16
N VAL A 67 46.87 28.26 30.40
CA VAL A 67 45.94 28.02 31.51
C VAL A 67 45.30 29.35 31.86
N PRO A 68 44.15 29.71 31.28
CA PRO A 68 43.32 30.74 31.86
C PRO A 68 42.67 30.17 33.12
N ASP A 69 42.81 30.87 34.25
CA ASP A 69 42.15 30.60 35.55
C ASP A 69 40.62 30.81 35.46
N LYS A 70 39.97 30.12 34.52
CA LYS A 70 38.52 30.05 34.47
C LYS A 70 38.09 28.93 35.37
N SER A 71 37.36 29.28 36.42
CA SER A 71 36.67 28.35 37.30
C SER A 71 35.96 27.27 36.48
N ILE A 72 36.00 26.02 36.93
CA ILE A 72 35.31 24.87 36.31
C ILE A 72 33.84 25.23 36.01
N GLY A 73 33.21 26.01 36.89
CA GLY A 73 31.84 26.49 36.70
C GLY A 73 31.68 27.40 35.47
N GLU A 74 32.66 28.25 35.17
CA GLU A 74 32.63 29.14 34.00
C GLU A 74 32.83 28.37 32.69
N ALA A 75 33.75 27.39 32.68
CA ALA A 75 33.98 26.55 31.51
C ALA A 75 32.76 25.67 31.17
N VAL A 76 32.11 25.09 32.20
CA VAL A 76 30.88 24.31 32.02
C VAL A 76 29.72 25.21 31.58
N ALA A 77 29.55 26.39 32.19
CA ALA A 77 28.51 27.34 31.78
C ALA A 77 28.69 27.80 30.32
N ALA A 78 29.93 28.08 29.89
CA ALA A 78 30.22 28.45 28.52
C ALA A 78 29.95 27.31 27.51
N ALA A 79 30.26 26.05 27.88
CA ALA A 79 29.97 24.89 27.04
C ALA A 79 28.46 24.65 26.91
N VAL A 80 27.72 24.71 28.01
CA VAL A 80 26.26 24.55 28.02
C VAL A 80 25.59 25.68 27.23
N ALA A 81 26.05 26.92 27.36
CA ALA A 81 25.52 28.05 26.58
C ALA A 81 25.77 27.87 25.06
N LYS A 82 26.95 27.36 24.67
CA LYS A 82 27.29 27.10 23.27
C LYS A 82 26.47 25.94 22.68
N GLU A 83 26.22 24.89 23.46
CA GLU A 83 25.36 23.78 23.05
C GLU A 83 23.89 24.21 22.93
N ALA A 84 23.40 24.99 23.89
CA ALA A 84 22.06 25.57 23.84
C ALA A 84 21.86 26.47 22.60
N ALA A 85 22.87 27.28 22.24
CA ALA A 85 22.83 28.10 21.03
C ALA A 85 22.77 27.25 19.75
N LYS A 86 23.59 26.19 19.66
CA LYS A 86 23.56 25.25 18.52
C LYS A 86 22.23 24.50 18.42
N ASN A 87 21.66 24.07 19.54
CA ASN A 87 20.38 23.38 19.55
C ASN A 87 19.22 24.30 19.15
N LYS A 88 19.27 25.58 19.53
CA LYS A 88 18.30 26.60 19.04
C LYS A 88 18.41 26.78 17.53
N GLU A 89 19.62 26.91 16.99
CA GLU A 89 19.84 27.06 15.55
C GLU A 89 19.36 25.82 14.75
N LEU A 90 19.67 24.62 15.24
CA LEU A 90 19.18 23.36 14.64
C LEU A 90 17.66 23.23 14.71
N SER A 91 17.05 23.68 15.81
CA SER A 91 15.59 23.66 15.95
C SER A 91 14.93 24.65 14.99
N GLN A 92 15.51 25.84 14.82
CA GLN A 92 15.02 26.83 13.87
C GLN A 92 15.09 26.31 12.42
N LYS A 93 16.22 25.71 12.02
CA LYS A 93 16.36 25.09 10.68
C LYS A 93 15.32 24.00 10.43
N LYS A 94 15.00 23.18 11.43
CA LYS A 94 13.96 22.15 11.32
C LYS A 94 12.57 22.76 11.18
N ILE A 95 12.28 23.84 11.91
CA ILE A 95 11.01 24.57 11.79
C ILE A 95 10.87 25.14 10.38
N ASP A 96 11.93 25.78 9.86
CA ASP A 96 11.92 26.36 8.51
C ASP A 96 11.76 25.28 7.41
N GLU A 97 12.40 24.12 7.56
CA GLU A 97 12.20 22.97 6.66
C GLU A 97 10.76 22.43 6.71
N ILE A 98 10.15 22.38 7.89
CA ILE A 98 8.74 21.96 8.04
C ILE A 98 7.81 22.95 7.34
N TRP A 99 8.04 24.25 7.52
CA TRP A 99 7.27 25.29 6.84
C TRP A 99 7.40 25.23 5.33
N LYS A 100 8.62 25.05 4.81
CA LYS A 100 8.86 24.90 3.38
C LYS A 100 8.13 23.69 2.79
N ARG A 101 8.17 22.53 3.46
CA ARG A 101 7.41 21.35 3.04
C ARG A 101 5.90 21.56 3.11
N ALA A 102 5.40 22.31 4.10
CA ALA A 102 3.99 22.62 4.22
C ALA A 102 3.50 23.55 3.08
N GLU A 103 4.33 24.50 2.67
CA GLU A 103 4.04 25.40 1.55
C GLU A 103 4.05 24.64 0.21
N GLU A 104 5.06 23.80 -0.04
CA GLU A 104 5.12 22.90 -1.20
C GLU A 104 3.88 21.98 -1.26
N ALA A 105 3.49 21.38 -0.14
CA ALA A 105 2.29 20.55 -0.08
C ALA A 105 1.00 21.34 -0.34
N THR A 106 0.93 22.61 0.07
CA THR A 106 -0.24 23.47 -0.14
C THR A 106 -0.35 23.90 -1.60
N THR A 107 0.76 24.27 -2.23
CA THR A 107 0.79 24.61 -3.65
C THR A 107 0.42 23.42 -4.54
N GLU A 108 0.89 22.21 -4.22
CA GLU A 108 0.50 20.99 -4.94
C GLU A 108 -0.99 20.64 -4.76
N ARG A 109 -1.57 20.88 -3.59
CA ARG A 109 -3.03 20.73 -3.39
C ARG A 109 -3.82 21.71 -4.26
N LEU A 110 -3.42 22.97 -4.30
CA LEU A 110 -4.08 23.98 -5.14
C LEU A 110 -4.00 23.65 -6.63
N LYS A 111 -2.84 23.16 -7.12
CA LYS A 111 -2.69 22.69 -8.49
C LYS A 111 -3.63 21.52 -8.80
N ASN A 112 -3.70 20.53 -7.91
CA ASN A 112 -4.59 19.39 -8.08
C ASN A 112 -6.07 19.80 -8.09
N ASP A 113 -6.48 20.72 -7.21
CA ASP A 113 -7.85 21.23 -7.17
C ASP A 113 -8.22 22.01 -8.44
N LEU A 114 -7.29 22.78 -9.00
CA LEU A 114 -7.47 23.45 -10.31
C LEU A 114 -7.65 22.42 -11.44
N LEU A 115 -6.80 21.40 -11.49
CA LEU A 115 -6.86 20.35 -12.52
C LEU A 115 -8.18 19.56 -12.42
N ILE A 116 -8.68 19.31 -11.22
CA ILE A 116 -10.00 18.70 -11.00
C ILE A 116 -11.13 19.62 -11.52
N LYS A 117 -11.06 20.93 -11.27
CA LYS A 117 -12.04 21.89 -11.78
C LYS A 117 -12.03 21.97 -13.31
N GLU A 118 -10.85 21.98 -13.93
CA GLU A 118 -10.70 21.96 -15.39
C GLU A 118 -11.30 20.68 -16.00
N ARG A 119 -11.02 19.50 -15.42
CA ARG A 119 -11.65 18.24 -15.85
C ARG A 119 -13.16 18.25 -15.73
N LYS A 120 -13.71 18.80 -14.64
CA LYS A 120 -15.17 18.94 -14.47
C LYS A 120 -15.79 19.87 -15.50
N LEU A 121 -15.11 20.99 -15.84
CA LEU A 121 -15.58 21.89 -16.89
C LEU A 121 -15.51 21.24 -18.27
N ALA A 122 -14.45 20.51 -18.58
CA ALA A 122 -14.32 19.75 -19.82
C ALA A 122 -15.42 18.69 -19.97
N MET A 123 -15.70 17.94 -18.89
CA MET A 123 -16.78 16.96 -18.87
C MET A 123 -18.15 17.60 -19.11
N LYS A 124 -18.45 18.74 -18.47
CA LYS A 124 -19.69 19.49 -18.70
C LYS A 124 -19.83 19.99 -20.14
N ARG A 125 -18.73 20.47 -20.75
CA ARG A 125 -18.74 20.89 -22.16
C ARG A 125 -19.05 19.71 -23.09
N TRP A 126 -18.42 18.57 -22.83
CA TRP A 126 -18.67 17.34 -23.57
C TRP A 126 -20.12 16.84 -23.42
N GLU A 127 -20.69 16.89 -22.21
CA GLU A 127 -22.11 16.58 -21.97
C GLU A 127 -23.05 17.50 -22.77
N MET A 128 -22.75 18.80 -22.81
CA MET A 128 -23.51 19.76 -23.63
C MET A 128 -23.40 19.47 -25.13
N GLU A 129 -22.20 19.20 -25.64
CA GLU A 129 -21.98 18.85 -27.05
C GLU A 129 -22.76 17.57 -27.42
N LEU A 130 -22.78 16.58 -26.53
CA LEU A 130 -23.48 15.31 -26.74
C LEU A 130 -25.01 15.50 -26.75
N GLU A 131 -25.52 16.39 -25.92
CA GLU A 131 -26.94 16.76 -25.88
C GLU A 131 -27.34 17.59 -27.12
N GLU A 132 -26.50 18.50 -27.57
CA GLU A 132 -26.69 19.25 -28.83
C GLU A 132 -26.70 18.30 -30.04
N GLU A 133 -25.80 17.32 -30.09
CA GLU A 133 -25.73 16.31 -31.14
C GLU A 133 -26.99 15.44 -31.16
N LYS A 134 -27.45 14.97 -29.99
CA LYS A 134 -28.71 14.24 -29.84
C LYS A 134 -29.90 15.06 -30.35
N ASN A 135 -29.96 16.34 -29.98
CA ASN A 135 -31.02 17.24 -30.43
C ASN A 135 -30.95 17.51 -31.95
N ARG A 136 -29.76 17.57 -32.54
CA ARG A 136 -29.60 17.67 -34.00
C ARG A 136 -30.11 16.43 -34.71
N LEU A 137 -29.72 15.25 -34.25
CA LEU A 137 -30.17 13.97 -34.80
C LEU A 137 -31.69 13.76 -34.64
N ALA A 138 -32.28 14.23 -33.54
CA ALA A 138 -33.74 14.22 -33.36
C ALA A 138 -34.46 15.09 -34.40
N ARG A 139 -33.95 16.31 -34.65
CA ARG A 139 -34.50 17.21 -35.69
C ARG A 139 -34.33 16.67 -37.11
N GLU A 140 -33.23 15.99 -37.40
CA GLU A 140 -32.99 15.34 -38.69
C GLU A 140 -33.90 14.12 -38.91
N LYS A 141 -34.22 13.37 -37.85
CA LYS A 141 -35.18 12.26 -37.90
C LYS A 141 -36.63 12.71 -38.15
N ASP A 142 -37.02 13.88 -37.65
CA ASP A 142 -38.35 14.45 -37.89
C ASP A 142 -38.53 14.99 -39.31
N GLN A 143 -37.44 15.29 -40.04
CA GLN A 143 -37.49 15.74 -41.45
C GLN A 143 -37.34 14.61 -42.49
N SER A 144 -37.06 13.37 -42.06
CA SER A 144 -36.74 12.25 -42.96
C SER A 144 -37.72 11.07 -42.88
N HIS A 145 -39.00 11.32 -42.56
CA HIS A 145 -40.06 10.30 -42.59
C HIS A 145 -40.73 10.16 -43.97
N THR A 146 -39.93 9.92 -45.01
CA THR A 146 -40.34 9.15 -46.20
C THR A 146 -39.11 8.51 -46.81
N GLY A 147 -38.82 7.24 -46.50
CA GLY A 147 -37.86 6.47 -47.29
C GLY A 147 -37.11 5.38 -46.55
N ASN A 148 -37.59 4.16 -46.72
CA ASN A 148 -36.80 2.94 -46.89
C ASN A 148 -35.93 2.47 -45.70
N VAL A 149 -36.51 1.59 -44.90
CA VAL A 149 -35.83 0.81 -43.86
C VAL A 149 -34.94 -0.25 -44.54
N ASN A 150 -33.75 0.16 -44.96
CA ASN A 150 -32.64 -0.77 -45.14
C ASN A 150 -31.99 -0.99 -43.77
N ALA A 151 -31.94 -2.25 -43.36
CA ALA A 151 -31.42 -2.69 -42.07
C ALA A 151 -30.03 -2.10 -41.78
N LEU A 152 -29.92 -1.36 -40.67
CA LEU A 152 -28.65 -1.00 -40.05
C LEU A 152 -27.85 -2.27 -39.77
N PRO A 153 -26.51 -2.30 -39.94
CA PRO A 153 -25.71 -3.42 -39.48
C PRO A 153 -25.82 -3.50 -37.96
N ILE A 154 -26.57 -4.48 -37.47
CA ILE A 154 -27.06 -4.69 -36.08
C ILE A 154 -25.95 -4.76 -34.99
N ASN A 155 -24.68 -4.60 -35.34
CA ASN A 155 -23.55 -5.04 -34.51
C ASN A 155 -22.46 -4.00 -34.18
N ASP A 156 -22.67 -2.72 -34.46
CA ASP A 156 -21.72 -1.65 -34.06
C ASP A 156 -22.18 -0.98 -32.77
N HIS A 157 -21.44 -1.19 -31.67
CA HIS A 157 -21.68 -0.55 -30.39
C HIS A 157 -20.92 0.79 -30.32
N PRO A 158 -21.51 1.91 -29.83
CA PRO A 158 -20.87 3.23 -29.85
C PRO A 158 -19.54 3.29 -29.09
N ILE A 159 -19.42 2.50 -28.02
CA ILE A 159 -18.21 2.44 -27.18
C ILE A 159 -17.28 1.29 -27.58
N LEU A 160 -17.84 0.13 -27.97
CA LEU A 160 -17.08 -1.10 -28.15
C LEU A 160 -16.74 -1.37 -29.62
N GLY A 161 -17.25 -0.54 -30.53
CA GLY A 161 -17.13 -0.72 -31.96
C GLY A 161 -17.84 -1.98 -32.45
N LYS A 162 -17.38 -2.48 -33.60
CA LYS A 162 -17.95 -3.62 -34.31
C LYS A 162 -17.77 -4.92 -33.54
N ALA A 163 -18.85 -5.69 -33.38
CA ALA A 163 -18.76 -7.05 -32.88
C ALA A 163 -18.02 -7.95 -33.88
N ILE A 164 -17.04 -8.72 -33.39
CA ILE A 164 -16.36 -9.76 -34.17
C ILE A 164 -17.35 -10.91 -34.44
N VAL A 165 -18.06 -11.31 -33.39
CA VAL A 165 -19.03 -12.40 -33.43
C VAL A 165 -20.16 -12.12 -32.45
N ASP A 166 -21.38 -12.45 -32.88
CA ASP A 166 -22.56 -12.49 -32.04
C ASP A 166 -22.98 -13.96 -31.89
N LEU A 167 -23.03 -14.44 -30.65
CA LEU A 167 -23.39 -15.82 -30.30
C LEU A 167 -24.85 -15.93 -29.84
N GLY A 168 -25.64 -14.85 -29.92
CA GLY A 168 -27.04 -14.78 -29.52
C GLY A 168 -27.28 -14.70 -28.01
N TYR A 169 -26.32 -15.14 -27.18
CA TYR A 169 -26.35 -14.95 -25.72
C TYR A 169 -25.19 -14.06 -25.20
N LYS A 170 -24.16 -13.86 -26.03
CA LYS A 170 -23.06 -12.92 -25.79
C LYS A 170 -22.50 -12.42 -27.12
N ARG A 171 -21.91 -11.23 -27.10
CA ARG A 171 -21.17 -10.64 -28.23
C ARG A 171 -19.70 -10.54 -27.88
N VAL A 172 -18.83 -10.64 -28.88
CA VAL A 172 -17.39 -10.52 -28.69
C VAL A 172 -16.89 -9.32 -29.48
N HIS A 173 -16.12 -8.45 -28.83
CA HIS A 173 -15.58 -7.23 -29.43
C HIS A 173 -14.06 -7.16 -29.27
N LEU A 174 -13.39 -6.38 -30.12
CA LEU A 174 -12.02 -5.91 -29.90
C LEU A 174 -12.08 -4.46 -29.45
N VAL A 175 -11.55 -4.19 -28.27
CA VAL A 175 -11.68 -2.88 -27.62
C VAL A 175 -10.32 -2.41 -27.13
N SER A 176 -10.04 -1.11 -27.24
CA SER A 176 -8.80 -0.57 -26.70
C SER A 176 -8.79 -0.55 -25.17
N ALA A 177 -7.62 -0.76 -24.56
CA ALA A 177 -7.42 -0.66 -23.12
C ALA A 177 -7.86 0.71 -22.56
N LYS A 178 -7.70 1.78 -23.36
CA LYS A 178 -8.15 3.15 -23.03
C LYS A 178 -9.67 3.25 -22.92
N CYS A 179 -10.41 2.57 -23.79
CA CYS A 179 -11.86 2.53 -23.72
C CYS A 179 -12.32 1.69 -22.52
N LEU A 180 -11.64 0.56 -22.27
CA LEU A 180 -11.98 -0.29 -21.12
C LEU A 180 -11.80 0.40 -19.76
N SER A 181 -10.84 1.32 -19.64
CA SER A 181 -10.61 2.05 -18.39
C SER A 181 -11.69 3.08 -18.06
N SER A 182 -12.52 3.48 -19.03
CA SER A 182 -13.66 4.38 -18.80
C SER A 182 -14.95 3.65 -18.41
N ILE A 183 -15.01 2.32 -18.59
CA ILE A 183 -16.20 1.53 -18.26
C ILE A 183 -16.26 1.31 -16.73
N PRO A 184 -17.39 1.59 -16.07
CA PRO A 184 -17.51 1.39 -14.63
C PRO A 184 -17.47 -0.10 -14.24
N ILE A 185 -16.98 -0.39 -13.05
CA ILE A 185 -16.98 -1.75 -12.48
C ILE A 185 -18.33 -2.00 -11.80
N TRP A 186 -18.99 -3.11 -12.16
CA TRP A 186 -20.29 -3.49 -11.60
C TRP A 186 -20.21 -3.75 -10.08
N GLU A 187 -20.95 -2.96 -9.29
CA GLU A 187 -21.08 -3.01 -7.83
C GLU A 187 -19.76 -3.10 -7.00
N LYS A 188 -18.59 -2.94 -7.65
CA LYS A 188 -17.25 -3.09 -7.05
C LYS A 188 -17.14 -4.35 -6.18
N GLN A 189 -17.65 -5.48 -6.69
CA GLN A 189 -17.79 -6.73 -5.92
C GLN A 189 -16.46 -7.35 -5.49
N ARG A 190 -15.36 -7.11 -6.21
CA ARG A 190 -14.00 -7.35 -5.71
C ARG A 190 -13.34 -6.00 -5.40
N VAL A 191 -12.59 -5.90 -4.30
CA VAL A 191 -11.81 -4.69 -4.01
C VAL A 191 -10.71 -4.55 -5.07
N TYR A 192 -10.75 -3.49 -5.86
CA TYR A 192 -9.65 -3.15 -6.77
C TYR A 192 -8.43 -2.73 -5.96
N ARG A 193 -7.29 -3.39 -6.19
CA ARG A 193 -6.03 -3.06 -5.57
C ARG A 193 -5.02 -2.65 -6.61
N HIS A 194 -4.64 -1.38 -6.54
CA HIS A 194 -3.67 -0.80 -7.46
C HIS A 194 -2.31 -1.52 -7.39
N ASP A 195 -1.86 -1.93 -6.20
CA ASP A 195 -0.59 -2.65 -6.04
C ASP A 195 -0.60 -4.02 -6.71
N ARG A 196 -1.73 -4.75 -6.65
CA ARG A 196 -1.88 -6.01 -7.37
C ARG A 196 -1.82 -5.79 -8.89
N ALA A 197 -2.46 -4.73 -9.39
CA ALA A 197 -2.39 -4.37 -10.79
C ALA A 197 -0.96 -3.98 -11.23
N LYS A 198 -0.20 -3.30 -10.36
CA LYS A 198 1.23 -3.00 -10.56
C LYS A 198 2.09 -4.26 -10.61
N GLU A 199 1.91 -5.18 -9.67
CA GLU A 199 2.62 -6.47 -9.65
C GLU A 199 2.33 -7.26 -10.94
N MET A 200 1.05 -7.34 -11.32
CA MET A 200 0.63 -7.97 -12.57
C MET A 200 1.28 -7.30 -13.79
N ALA A 201 1.36 -5.97 -13.81
CA ALA A 201 1.99 -5.23 -14.91
C ALA A 201 3.50 -5.50 -14.97
N ALA A 202 4.19 -5.46 -13.82
CA ALA A 202 5.62 -5.74 -13.72
C ALA A 202 5.97 -7.18 -14.15
N ASP A 203 5.14 -8.16 -13.81
CA ASP A 203 5.31 -9.54 -14.27
C ASP A 203 4.94 -9.70 -15.74
N LYS A 204 3.93 -8.95 -16.22
CA LYS A 204 3.54 -8.98 -17.63
C LYS A 204 4.58 -8.36 -18.54
N MET A 205 5.27 -7.31 -18.11
CA MET A 205 6.42 -6.73 -18.82
C MET A 205 7.52 -7.76 -19.10
N LYS A 206 7.71 -8.76 -18.22
CA LYS A 206 8.69 -9.84 -18.41
C LYS A 206 8.22 -10.90 -19.42
N SER A 207 6.95 -10.88 -19.82
CA SER A 207 6.28 -11.93 -20.59
C SER A 207 5.35 -11.37 -21.68
N LEU A 208 5.72 -10.24 -22.29
CA LEU A 208 4.91 -9.56 -23.31
C LEU A 208 4.61 -10.45 -24.52
N SER A 209 5.57 -11.29 -24.91
CA SER A 209 5.46 -12.22 -26.06
C SER A 209 4.30 -13.22 -25.97
N LEU A 210 3.76 -13.46 -24.78
CA LEU A 210 2.63 -14.38 -24.58
C LEU A 210 1.25 -13.74 -24.87
N GLY A 211 1.20 -12.45 -25.25
CA GLY A 211 -0.06 -11.72 -25.42
C GLY A 211 -0.83 -11.54 -24.11
N LEU A 212 -2.01 -10.94 -24.10
CA LEU A 212 -2.79 -10.79 -22.86
C LEU A 212 -3.63 -12.04 -22.56
N PRO A 213 -3.39 -12.77 -21.45
CA PRO A 213 -4.17 -13.95 -21.13
C PRO A 213 -5.53 -13.58 -20.53
N GLY A 214 -6.56 -14.31 -20.97
CA GLY A 214 -7.92 -14.26 -20.44
C GLY A 214 -8.78 -13.14 -21.01
N VAL A 215 -10.10 -13.30 -20.90
CA VAL A 215 -11.11 -12.41 -21.50
C VAL A 215 -11.74 -11.50 -20.44
N ILE A 216 -12.09 -10.26 -20.80
CA ILE A 216 -12.81 -9.33 -19.92
C ILE A 216 -14.31 -9.49 -20.17
N ALA A 217 -15.08 -9.68 -19.09
CA ALA A 217 -16.53 -9.87 -19.16
C ALA A 217 -17.25 -8.55 -18.80
N ILE A 218 -18.13 -8.10 -19.68
CA ILE A 218 -18.89 -6.87 -19.59
C ILE A 218 -20.38 -7.21 -19.63
N HIS A 219 -21.16 -6.56 -18.77
CA HIS A 219 -22.61 -6.53 -18.84
C HIS A 219 -23.06 -5.28 -19.57
N GLU A 220 -24.09 -5.40 -20.41
CA GLU A 220 -24.73 -4.29 -21.11
C GLU A 220 -26.22 -4.26 -20.76
N THR A 221 -26.71 -3.13 -20.26
CA THR A 221 -28.14 -2.93 -19.97
C THR A 221 -28.96 -2.71 -21.25
N ASN A 222 -30.28 -2.69 -21.13
CA ASN A 222 -31.16 -2.39 -22.27
C ASN A 222 -30.96 -0.95 -22.81
N ASP A 223 -30.49 -0.04 -21.96
CA ASP A 223 -30.18 1.35 -22.31
C ASP A 223 -28.78 1.48 -22.98
N GLY A 224 -28.03 0.38 -23.06
CA GLY A 224 -26.66 0.35 -23.60
C GLY A 224 -25.58 0.72 -22.59
N ASP A 225 -25.91 0.82 -21.30
CA ASP A 225 -24.93 1.10 -20.26
C ASP A 225 -24.05 -0.13 -20.02
N LEU A 226 -22.74 0.10 -19.98
CA LEU A 226 -21.74 -0.94 -19.82
C LEU A 226 -21.25 -1.03 -18.39
N SER A 227 -21.01 -2.24 -17.89
CA SER A 227 -20.38 -2.47 -16.60
C SER A 227 -19.47 -3.69 -16.62
N ILE A 228 -18.25 -3.57 -16.11
CA ILE A 228 -17.30 -4.68 -16.02
C ILE A 228 -17.72 -5.64 -14.91
N LEU A 229 -17.95 -6.91 -15.26
CA LEU A 229 -18.26 -7.99 -14.33
C LEU A 229 -17.00 -8.71 -13.84
N ASP A 230 -16.07 -9.01 -14.75
CA ASP A 230 -14.78 -9.62 -14.42
C ASP A 230 -13.63 -9.01 -15.23
N GLY A 231 -12.43 -9.05 -14.67
CA GLY A 231 -11.22 -8.52 -15.29
C GLY A 231 -10.79 -7.14 -14.79
N GLN A 232 -11.37 -6.62 -13.69
CA GLN A 232 -11.04 -5.28 -13.18
C GLN A 232 -9.53 -5.04 -12.93
N HIS A 233 -8.81 -6.04 -12.40
CA HIS A 233 -7.37 -5.92 -12.17
C HIS A 233 -6.57 -6.00 -13.48
N ARG A 234 -7.11 -6.69 -14.49
CA ARG A 234 -6.52 -6.76 -15.84
C ARG A 234 -6.67 -5.43 -16.56
N VAL A 235 -7.83 -4.78 -16.44
CA VAL A 235 -8.02 -3.41 -16.93
C VAL A 235 -7.03 -2.46 -16.28
N GLY A 236 -6.93 -2.47 -14.93
CA GLY A 236 -5.96 -1.65 -14.22
C GLY A 236 -4.50 -1.96 -14.60
N MET A 237 -4.16 -3.23 -14.79
CA MET A 237 -2.84 -3.67 -15.27
C MET A 237 -2.54 -3.09 -16.66
N MET A 238 -3.48 -3.16 -17.60
CA MET A 238 -3.31 -2.62 -18.96
C MET A 238 -3.13 -1.11 -18.96
N THR A 239 -3.85 -0.38 -18.11
CA THR A 239 -3.63 1.06 -17.95
C THR A 239 -2.21 1.37 -17.47
N ILE A 240 -1.72 0.63 -16.48
CA ILE A 240 -0.34 0.79 -15.97
C ILE A 240 0.69 0.43 -17.05
N LEU A 241 0.47 -0.67 -17.79
CA LEU A 241 1.36 -1.08 -18.89
C LEU A 241 1.43 0.00 -19.98
N GLN A 242 0.29 0.56 -20.37
CA GLN A 242 0.23 1.65 -21.35
C GLN A 242 1.06 2.86 -20.89
N GLU A 243 0.93 3.27 -19.63
CA GLU A 243 1.72 4.36 -19.06
C GLU A 243 3.23 4.05 -19.03
N LEU A 244 3.62 2.81 -18.72
CA LEU A 244 5.01 2.39 -18.67
C LEU A 244 5.65 2.35 -20.06
N ILE A 245 4.96 1.81 -21.06
CA ILE A 245 5.41 1.77 -22.46
C ILE A 245 5.58 3.20 -22.98
N GLN A 246 4.60 4.08 -22.75
CA GLN A 246 4.69 5.49 -23.15
C GLN A 246 5.86 6.23 -22.50
N LYS A 247 6.16 5.95 -21.21
CA LYS A 247 7.27 6.59 -20.50
C LYS A 247 8.64 6.14 -20.98
N LYS A 248 8.79 4.88 -21.39
CA LYS A 248 10.07 4.36 -21.88
C LYS A 248 10.41 4.87 -23.29
N GLY A 249 9.42 5.21 -24.10
CA GLY A 249 9.64 5.64 -25.49
C GLY A 249 10.18 4.52 -26.38
N ASP A 250 10.10 3.25 -25.93
CA ASP A 250 10.54 2.09 -26.71
C ASP A 250 9.45 1.69 -27.70
N GLU A 251 9.61 2.09 -28.95
CA GLU A 251 8.71 1.69 -30.04
C GLU A 251 8.76 0.16 -30.28
N GLU A 252 9.88 -0.50 -30.01
CA GLU A 252 10.01 -1.95 -30.12
C GLU A 252 9.17 -2.70 -29.07
N GLU A 253 9.15 -2.24 -27.81
CA GLU A 253 8.30 -2.85 -26.77
C GLU A 253 6.80 -2.60 -27.04
N SER A 254 6.46 -1.47 -27.69
CA SER A 254 5.07 -1.14 -28.05
C SER A 254 4.50 -2.07 -29.15
N ASN A 255 5.34 -2.65 -29.99
CA ASN A 255 4.89 -3.56 -31.06
C ASN A 255 4.66 -5.00 -30.58
N LEU A 256 5.17 -5.36 -29.39
CA LEU A 256 5.02 -6.71 -28.83
C LEU A 256 3.64 -6.98 -28.23
N LEU A 257 2.91 -5.93 -27.83
CA LEU A 257 1.61 -6.07 -27.18
C LEU A 257 0.61 -5.02 -27.70
N ASP A 258 -0.34 -5.47 -28.52
CA ASP A 258 -1.40 -4.60 -29.01
C ASP A 258 -2.45 -4.33 -27.91
N LEU A 259 -2.38 -3.14 -27.30
CA LEU A 259 -3.35 -2.66 -26.33
C LEU A 259 -4.57 -1.99 -26.97
N THR A 260 -4.64 -1.93 -28.30
CA THR A 260 -5.77 -1.38 -29.05
C THR A 260 -6.84 -2.43 -29.37
N GLN A 261 -6.45 -3.71 -29.39
CA GLN A 261 -7.34 -4.83 -29.72
C GLN A 261 -7.43 -5.85 -28.57
N ILE A 262 -8.12 -5.48 -27.50
CA ILE A 262 -8.38 -6.39 -26.37
C ILE A 262 -9.69 -7.14 -26.61
N LEU A 263 -9.64 -8.46 -26.51
CA LEU A 263 -10.81 -9.32 -26.62
C LEU A 263 -11.71 -9.14 -25.39
N VAL A 264 -12.97 -8.76 -25.62
CA VAL A 264 -13.99 -8.61 -24.58
C VAL A 264 -15.25 -9.39 -24.93
N GLU A 265 -15.85 -9.99 -23.90
CA GLU A 265 -17.15 -10.63 -23.97
C GLU A 265 -18.20 -9.71 -23.36
N VAL A 266 -19.28 -9.48 -24.07
CA VAL A 266 -20.39 -8.61 -23.68
C VAL A 266 -21.64 -9.46 -23.55
N PHE A 267 -22.30 -9.37 -22.40
CA PHE A 267 -23.55 -10.05 -22.11
C PHE A 267 -24.68 -9.01 -22.09
N PRO A 268 -25.34 -8.79 -23.23
CA PRO A 268 -26.44 -7.84 -23.31
C PRO A 268 -27.69 -8.40 -22.63
N MET A 269 -28.36 -7.55 -21.85
CA MET A 269 -29.59 -7.90 -21.14
C MET A 269 -30.74 -8.22 -22.11
N SER A 270 -30.75 -7.60 -23.30
CA SER A 270 -31.78 -7.77 -24.33
C SER A 270 -31.97 -9.21 -24.82
N PHE A 271 -30.95 -10.06 -24.68
CA PHE A 271 -31.01 -11.47 -25.08
C PHE A 271 -31.66 -12.39 -24.06
N SER A 272 -31.97 -11.90 -22.87
CA SER A 272 -32.57 -12.72 -21.83
C SER A 272 -33.99 -12.25 -21.48
N PRO A 273 -35.02 -12.91 -22.03
CA PRO A 273 -36.43 -12.52 -21.83
C PRO A 273 -36.91 -12.70 -20.38
N HIS A 274 -36.09 -13.31 -19.53
CA HIS A 274 -36.43 -13.63 -18.14
C HIS A 274 -36.03 -12.55 -17.14
N TYR A 275 -35.20 -11.57 -17.53
CA TYR A 275 -34.81 -10.49 -16.63
C TYR A 275 -35.59 -9.21 -16.93
N THR A 276 -36.45 -8.81 -16.00
CA THR A 276 -37.17 -7.53 -16.02
C THR A 276 -36.45 -6.42 -15.25
N SER A 277 -35.39 -6.76 -14.52
CA SER A 277 -34.62 -5.81 -13.69
C SER A 277 -33.12 -5.94 -13.94
N GLU A 278 -32.44 -4.81 -14.16
CA GLU A 278 -31.04 -4.69 -14.57
C GLU A 278 -30.03 -5.35 -13.62
N GLY A 279 -30.36 -5.44 -12.32
CA GLY A 279 -29.44 -5.99 -11.32
C GLY A 279 -29.38 -7.52 -11.24
N HIS A 280 -30.37 -8.23 -11.76
CA HIS A 280 -30.42 -9.69 -11.64
C HIS A 280 -29.57 -10.41 -12.68
N HIS A 281 -29.58 -9.93 -13.93
CA HIS A 281 -28.79 -10.52 -15.02
C HIS A 281 -27.28 -10.45 -14.76
N ALA A 282 -26.78 -9.24 -14.49
CA ALA A 282 -25.37 -9.00 -14.14
C ALA A 282 -24.91 -9.84 -12.94
N LYS A 283 -25.76 -9.98 -11.93
CA LYS A 283 -25.51 -10.79 -10.74
C LYS A 283 -25.36 -12.27 -11.07
N ASP A 284 -26.24 -12.81 -11.91
CA ASP A 284 -26.25 -14.23 -12.23
C ASP A 284 -25.03 -14.59 -13.09
N ILE A 285 -24.69 -13.75 -14.07
CA ILE A 285 -23.45 -13.90 -14.85
C ILE A 285 -22.22 -13.81 -13.96
N PHE A 286 -22.15 -12.79 -13.10
CA PHE A 286 -21.04 -12.63 -12.16
C PHE A 286 -20.90 -13.87 -11.28
N THR A 287 -22.01 -14.38 -10.75
CA THR A 287 -22.00 -15.58 -9.91
C THR A 287 -21.53 -16.79 -10.70
N GLU A 288 -21.99 -16.96 -11.95
CA GLU A 288 -21.62 -18.09 -12.82
C GLU A 288 -20.13 -18.08 -13.17
N ILE A 289 -19.59 -16.94 -13.61
CA ILE A 289 -18.15 -16.78 -13.87
C ILE A 289 -17.34 -17.18 -12.64
N ASN A 290 -17.82 -16.77 -11.47
CA ASN A 290 -17.18 -17.01 -10.19
C ASN A 290 -17.57 -18.34 -9.53
N LYS A 291 -18.39 -19.20 -10.13
CA LYS A 291 -18.56 -20.58 -9.62
C LYS A 291 -17.35 -21.43 -9.96
N ALA A 292 -16.68 -21.11 -11.07
CA ALA A 292 -15.47 -21.80 -11.51
C ALA A 292 -14.20 -21.32 -10.74
N GLU A 293 -14.24 -20.15 -10.10
CA GLU A 293 -13.16 -19.63 -9.26
C GLU A 293 -13.59 -19.57 -7.79
N PRO A 294 -12.75 -19.95 -6.80
CA PRO A 294 -13.10 -19.75 -5.40
C PRO A 294 -13.19 -18.25 -5.07
N VAL A 295 -14.41 -17.73 -4.98
CA VAL A 295 -14.69 -16.36 -4.52
C VAL A 295 -14.97 -16.34 -3.02
N ALA A 296 -14.26 -15.44 -2.37
CA ALA A 296 -14.52 -14.94 -1.03
C ALA A 296 -16.03 -14.75 -0.79
N VAL A 297 -16.59 -15.41 0.22
CA VAL A 297 -18.03 -15.32 0.51
C VAL A 297 -18.46 -13.86 0.76
N LEU A 298 -17.55 -13.06 1.31
CA LEU A 298 -17.75 -11.62 1.52
C LEU A 298 -17.98 -10.83 0.21
N ASP A 299 -17.44 -11.31 -0.90
CA ASP A 299 -17.47 -10.65 -2.22
C ASP A 299 -18.55 -11.24 -3.14
N LEU A 300 -19.39 -12.18 -2.67
CA LEU A 300 -20.52 -12.72 -3.42
C LEU A 300 -21.75 -11.77 -3.38
N PRO A 301 -22.32 -11.39 -4.54
CA PRO A 301 -23.50 -10.55 -4.59
C PRO A 301 -24.72 -11.29 -4.04
N GLY A 302 -25.58 -10.59 -3.30
CA GLY A 302 -26.81 -11.18 -2.72
C GLY A 302 -26.64 -11.80 -1.33
N VAL A 303 -25.47 -12.36 -1.00
CA VAL A 303 -25.17 -12.89 0.34
C VAL A 303 -25.11 -11.75 1.38
N ALA A 304 -24.73 -10.56 0.92
CA ALA A 304 -24.59 -9.35 1.72
C ALA A 304 -25.73 -8.32 1.53
N LYS A 305 -26.94 -8.70 1.08
CA LYS A 305 -28.05 -7.76 0.79
C LYS A 305 -28.55 -6.90 1.99
N GLY A 306 -28.01 -7.10 3.20
CA GLY A 306 -28.14 -6.18 4.34
C GLY A 306 -26.81 -5.83 5.03
N ARG A 307 -25.68 -6.23 4.45
CA ARG A 307 -24.34 -6.20 5.07
C ARG A 307 -23.32 -5.35 4.30
N THR A 308 -23.78 -4.48 3.41
CA THR A 308 -22.91 -3.52 2.69
C THR A 308 -22.08 -2.67 3.66
N VAL A 309 -22.68 -2.32 4.80
CA VAL A 309 -21.99 -1.61 5.90
C VAL A 309 -20.89 -2.48 6.52
N GLU A 310 -21.17 -3.75 6.79
CA GLU A 310 -20.17 -4.69 7.33
C GLU A 310 -19.00 -4.86 6.35
N ARG A 311 -19.30 -5.10 5.07
CA ARG A 311 -18.28 -5.22 4.02
C ARG A 311 -17.39 -3.98 3.95
N LYS A 312 -17.99 -2.79 4.02
CA LYS A 312 -17.24 -1.52 4.06
C LYS A 312 -16.36 -1.42 5.32
N ILE A 313 -16.89 -1.77 6.49
CA ILE A 313 -16.14 -1.76 7.77
C ILE A 313 -14.95 -2.73 7.71
N ILE A 314 -15.16 -3.97 7.28
CA ILE A 314 -14.13 -5.00 7.16
C ILE A 314 -13.05 -4.56 6.17
N ASN A 315 -13.44 -4.13 4.96
CA ASN A 315 -12.49 -3.70 3.94
C ASN A 315 -11.61 -2.55 4.42
N GLN A 316 -12.22 -1.55 5.07
CA GLN A 316 -11.49 -0.39 5.61
C GLN A 316 -10.56 -0.80 6.77
N ALA A 317 -11.04 -1.58 7.73
CA ALA A 317 -10.26 -2.01 8.88
C ALA A 317 -9.07 -2.90 8.47
N SER A 318 -9.29 -3.88 7.58
CA SER A 318 -8.22 -4.76 7.13
C SER A 318 -7.15 -4.01 6.31
N SER A 319 -7.56 -2.99 5.53
CA SER A 319 -6.62 -2.13 4.79
C SER A 319 -5.80 -1.25 5.74
N GLU A 320 -6.42 -0.67 6.77
CA GLU A 320 -5.74 0.16 7.77
C GLU A 320 -4.77 -0.67 8.63
N LEU A 321 -5.15 -1.90 8.97
CA LEU A 321 -4.29 -2.85 9.66
C LEU A 321 -3.08 -3.26 8.80
N GLN A 322 -3.29 -3.50 7.50
CA GLN A 322 -2.20 -3.76 6.56
C GLN A 322 -1.21 -2.59 6.48
N GLN A 323 -1.71 -1.34 6.47
CA GLN A 323 -0.87 -0.15 6.47
C GLN A 323 -0.08 0.03 7.77
N SER A 324 -0.65 -0.38 8.90
CA SER A 324 0.01 -0.31 10.20
C SER A 324 1.08 -1.39 10.39
N PHE A 325 0.92 -2.56 9.76
CA PHE A 325 1.84 -3.69 9.89
C PHE A 325 2.31 -4.27 8.54
N PRO A 326 2.91 -3.46 7.64
CA PRO A 326 3.18 -3.87 6.26
C PRO A 326 4.06 -5.12 6.15
N GLU A 327 5.03 -5.30 7.05
CA GLU A 327 5.95 -6.44 7.09
C GLU A 327 5.30 -7.79 7.43
N MET A 328 4.08 -7.73 7.98
CA MET A 328 3.31 -8.88 8.43
C MET A 328 2.23 -9.26 7.42
N PHE A 329 1.98 -8.43 6.42
CA PHE A 329 1.05 -8.73 5.34
C PHE A 329 1.78 -9.17 4.08
N LYS A 330 1.28 -10.23 3.43
CA LYS A 330 1.80 -10.71 2.15
C LYS A 330 0.69 -10.81 1.11
N PRO A 331 0.97 -10.48 -0.16
CA PRO A 331 -0.04 -10.51 -1.23
C PRO A 331 -0.49 -11.94 -1.56
N SER A 332 0.34 -12.95 -1.28
CA SER A 332 0.00 -14.36 -1.50
C SER A 332 -1.09 -14.84 -0.53
N GLN A 333 -2.14 -15.47 -1.06
CA GLN A 333 -3.19 -16.14 -0.27
C GLN A 333 -2.68 -17.38 0.48
N ARG A 334 -1.56 -17.97 0.05
CA ARG A 334 -0.90 -19.12 0.70
C ARG A 334 0.30 -18.69 1.54
N CYS A 335 0.23 -17.50 2.15
CA CYS A 335 1.31 -17.02 3.01
C CYS A 335 1.46 -17.92 4.25
N ARG A 336 2.70 -18.18 4.65
CA ARG A 336 3.01 -18.98 5.84
C ARG A 336 2.93 -18.10 7.09
N VAL A 337 2.58 -18.72 8.22
CA VAL A 337 2.70 -18.10 9.55
C VAL A 337 4.11 -17.51 9.72
N PRO A 338 4.25 -16.24 10.15
CA PRO A 338 3.25 -15.41 10.83
C PRO A 338 2.52 -14.43 9.91
N HIS A 339 2.74 -14.52 8.59
CA HIS A 339 2.18 -13.57 7.63
C HIS A 339 0.69 -13.77 7.44
N VAL A 340 -0.01 -12.66 7.19
CA VAL A 340 -1.44 -12.64 6.91
C VAL A 340 -1.68 -12.12 5.49
N ASN A 341 -2.61 -12.75 4.80
CA ASN A 341 -3.17 -12.20 3.58
C ASN A 341 -4.41 -11.39 3.93
N VAL A 342 -4.49 -10.15 3.43
CA VAL A 342 -5.59 -9.24 3.74
C VAL A 342 -6.95 -9.77 3.24
N ASP A 343 -7.03 -10.51 2.12
CA ASP A 343 -8.30 -11.11 1.66
C ASP A 343 -8.71 -12.27 2.56
N ASN A 344 -7.78 -13.16 2.90
CA ASN A 344 -8.07 -14.23 3.86
C ASN A 344 -8.53 -13.68 5.21
N LEU A 345 -7.94 -12.56 5.66
CA LEU A 345 -8.36 -11.89 6.90
C LEU A 345 -9.78 -11.32 6.78
N ARG A 346 -10.11 -10.66 5.66
CA ARG A 346 -11.46 -10.13 5.40
C ARG A 346 -12.50 -11.25 5.46
N ASP A 347 -12.23 -12.36 4.76
CA ASP A 347 -13.11 -13.53 4.73
C ASP A 347 -13.23 -14.19 6.10
N ALA A 348 -12.13 -14.33 6.82
CA ALA A 348 -12.12 -14.90 8.16
C ALA A 348 -12.96 -14.08 9.14
N ILE A 349 -12.82 -12.74 9.12
CA ILE A 349 -13.62 -11.83 9.96
C ILE A 349 -15.11 -11.92 9.60
N PHE A 350 -15.42 -11.95 8.30
CA PHE A 350 -16.80 -12.05 7.83
C PHE A 350 -17.44 -13.40 8.17
N GLY A 351 -16.75 -14.50 7.86
CA GLY A 351 -17.21 -15.86 8.11
C GLY A 351 -17.38 -16.19 9.59
N ALA A 352 -16.53 -15.61 10.45
CA ALA A 352 -16.68 -15.73 11.90
C ALA A 352 -17.83 -14.89 12.48
N GLY A 353 -18.40 -13.96 11.69
CA GLY A 353 -19.51 -13.10 12.12
C GLY A 353 -19.13 -12.09 13.21
N ILE A 354 -17.86 -11.66 13.26
CA ILE A 354 -17.32 -10.82 14.36
C ILE A 354 -18.12 -9.54 14.55
N ILE A 355 -18.48 -8.86 13.44
CA ILE A 355 -19.24 -7.62 13.51
C ILE A 355 -20.58 -7.81 14.24
N GLN A 356 -21.29 -8.89 13.92
CA GLN A 356 -22.60 -9.17 14.47
C GLN A 356 -22.50 -9.64 15.93
N LYS A 357 -21.55 -10.56 16.21
CA LYS A 357 -21.33 -11.11 17.56
C LYS A 357 -20.97 -10.06 18.59
N HIS A 358 -20.13 -9.08 18.22
CA HIS A 358 -19.62 -8.06 19.14
C HIS A 358 -20.27 -6.68 18.95
N GLY A 359 -21.31 -6.57 18.11
CA GLY A 359 -22.04 -5.32 17.90
C GLY A 359 -21.18 -4.17 17.35
N ILE A 360 -20.23 -4.47 16.47
CA ILE A 360 -19.24 -3.50 15.98
C ILE A 360 -19.86 -2.61 14.89
N LYS A 361 -19.99 -1.31 15.17
CA LYS A 361 -20.72 -0.38 14.28
C LYS A 361 -19.84 0.39 13.29
N ASN A 362 -18.52 0.43 13.50
CA ASN A 362 -17.63 1.25 12.68
C ASN A 362 -16.22 0.65 12.55
N LYS A 363 -15.42 1.19 11.62
CA LYS A 363 -14.06 0.71 11.33
C LYS A 363 -13.12 0.79 12.54
N SER A 364 -13.18 1.87 13.30
CA SER A 364 -12.26 2.11 14.43
C SER A 364 -12.51 1.12 15.57
N ALA A 365 -13.78 0.79 15.81
CA ALA A 365 -14.17 -0.24 16.77
C ALA A 365 -13.68 -1.63 16.33
N LEU A 366 -13.75 -1.95 15.03
CA LEU A 366 -13.20 -3.21 14.50
C LEU A 366 -11.67 -3.26 14.66
N ILE A 367 -10.96 -2.18 14.32
CA ILE A 367 -9.50 -2.10 14.47
C ILE A 367 -9.12 -2.27 15.94
N LYS A 368 -9.79 -1.57 16.85
CA LYS A 368 -9.56 -1.70 18.29
C LYS A 368 -9.76 -3.14 18.74
N TYR A 369 -10.87 -3.78 18.35
CA TYR A 369 -11.13 -5.19 18.67
C TYR A 369 -9.99 -6.10 18.17
N LEU A 370 -9.54 -5.93 16.93
CA LEU A 370 -8.46 -6.72 16.34
C LEU A 370 -7.13 -6.50 17.08
N LEU A 371 -6.83 -5.26 17.49
CA LEU A 371 -5.62 -4.93 18.26
C LEU A 371 -5.68 -5.49 19.68
N ASP A 372 -6.84 -5.45 20.34
CA ASP A 372 -7.04 -6.05 21.66
C ASP A 372 -6.81 -7.57 21.59
N ARG A 373 -7.38 -8.24 20.57
CA ARG A 373 -7.11 -9.68 20.31
C ARG A 373 -5.64 -9.95 19.98
N ASN A 374 -4.99 -9.05 19.24
CA ASN A 374 -3.58 -9.16 18.91
C ASN A 374 -2.70 -9.11 20.15
N GLU A 375 -3.03 -8.23 21.11
CA GLU A 375 -2.29 -8.09 22.36
C GLU A 375 -2.47 -9.30 23.28
N GLU A 376 -3.70 -9.81 23.42
CA GLU A 376 -3.97 -11.05 24.16
C GLU A 376 -3.16 -12.25 23.61
N LEU A 377 -3.09 -12.37 22.28
CA LEU A 377 -2.22 -13.36 21.63
C LEU A 377 -0.75 -13.05 21.87
N GLY A 378 -0.37 -11.77 21.84
CA GLY A 378 0.98 -11.31 22.16
C GLY A 378 1.44 -11.77 23.53
N ASP A 379 0.60 -11.67 24.55
CA ASP A 379 0.92 -12.10 25.92
C ASP A 379 1.10 -13.61 26.01
N LEU A 380 0.25 -14.37 25.31
CA LEU A 380 0.39 -15.81 25.19
C LEU A 380 1.72 -16.19 24.52
N TYR A 381 2.06 -15.55 23.41
CA TYR A 381 3.25 -15.85 22.62
C TYR A 381 4.54 -15.24 23.19
N ARG A 382 4.47 -14.26 24.09
CA ARG A 382 5.61 -13.70 24.82
C ARG A 382 5.94 -14.51 26.07
N SER A 383 4.95 -15.07 26.76
CA SER A 383 5.15 -15.85 28.01
C SER A 383 5.81 -17.21 27.81
N LYS A 384 5.69 -17.82 26.62
CA LYS A 384 6.28 -19.13 26.32
C LYS A 384 7.39 -19.01 25.29
N ASP A 385 8.52 -19.67 25.57
CA ASP A 385 9.70 -19.64 24.68
C ASP A 385 9.58 -20.56 23.46
N SER A 386 8.72 -21.58 23.50
CA SER A 386 8.51 -22.47 22.36
C SER A 386 7.06 -22.91 22.21
N PHE A 387 6.65 -23.04 20.96
CA PHE A 387 5.36 -23.59 20.55
C PHE A 387 5.62 -24.70 19.53
N PRO A 388 5.19 -25.95 19.77
CA PRO A 388 5.56 -27.09 18.92
C PRO A 388 5.17 -26.95 17.45
N ARG A 389 4.12 -26.17 17.16
CA ARG A 389 3.56 -26.01 15.80
C ARG A 389 4.06 -24.78 15.06
N ILE A 390 4.87 -23.94 15.70
CA ILE A 390 5.27 -22.64 15.16
C ILE A 390 6.79 -22.57 15.08
N SER A 391 7.32 -22.16 13.93
CA SER A 391 8.76 -22.01 13.77
C SER A 391 9.29 -20.87 14.65
N ALA A 392 10.49 -21.05 15.20
CA ALA A 392 11.16 -20.00 15.99
C ALA A 392 11.37 -18.71 15.16
N THR A 393 11.54 -18.83 13.85
CA THR A 393 11.66 -17.69 12.92
C THR A 393 10.35 -16.91 12.81
N ALA A 394 9.21 -17.60 12.74
CA ALA A 394 7.90 -16.96 12.72
C ALA A 394 7.62 -16.23 14.05
N LEU A 395 7.91 -16.89 15.18
CA LEU A 395 7.74 -16.30 16.50
C LEU A 395 8.62 -15.06 16.70
N LYS A 396 9.90 -15.14 16.30
CA LYS A 396 10.81 -13.99 16.35
C LYS A 396 10.26 -12.83 15.52
N LYS A 397 9.80 -13.09 14.29
CA LYS A 397 9.25 -12.06 13.41
C LYS A 397 7.97 -11.43 13.97
N ALA A 398 7.04 -12.24 14.48
CA ALA A 398 5.83 -11.76 15.14
C ALA A 398 6.15 -10.85 16.34
N ARG A 399 7.12 -11.24 17.18
CA ARG A 399 7.59 -10.43 18.32
C ARG A 399 8.25 -9.13 17.88
N THR A 400 9.09 -9.17 16.85
CA THR A 400 9.77 -7.97 16.32
C THR A 400 8.79 -6.92 15.81
N HIS A 401 7.69 -7.33 15.17
CA HIS A 401 6.69 -6.40 14.64
C HIS A 401 5.46 -6.22 15.54
N GLY A 402 5.40 -6.88 16.69
CA GLY A 402 4.27 -6.81 17.62
C GLY A 402 2.94 -7.30 17.04
N PHE A 403 2.96 -8.25 16.09
CA PHE A 403 1.77 -8.71 15.38
C PHE A 403 1.64 -10.23 15.43
N PHE A 404 0.55 -10.71 16.03
CA PHE A 404 0.31 -12.08 16.42
C PHE A 404 -0.99 -12.67 15.84
N LEU A 405 -1.87 -11.87 15.22
CA LEU A 405 -3.12 -12.37 14.61
C LEU A 405 -2.91 -13.45 13.53
N GLY A 406 -1.75 -13.45 12.88
CA GLY A 406 -1.36 -14.47 11.89
C GLY A 406 -0.79 -15.76 12.48
N MET A 407 -0.64 -15.84 13.80
CA MET A 407 -0.04 -16.99 14.49
C MET A 407 -1.05 -18.12 14.73
N ASP A 408 -2.29 -17.74 15.03
CA ASP A 408 -3.37 -18.65 15.35
C ASP A 408 -4.69 -18.03 14.84
N SER A 409 -5.59 -18.85 14.33
CA SER A 409 -6.92 -18.43 13.87
C SER A 409 -8.00 -18.59 14.95
N SER A 410 -7.67 -19.23 16.08
CA SER A 410 -8.62 -19.55 17.15
C SER A 410 -9.30 -18.31 17.76
N TRP A 411 -8.63 -17.14 17.72
CA TRP A 411 -9.18 -15.88 18.23
C TRP A 411 -10.41 -15.39 17.47
N LEU A 412 -10.64 -15.87 16.23
CA LEU A 412 -11.83 -15.51 15.45
C LEU A 412 -13.14 -16.04 16.07
N TYR A 413 -13.04 -17.07 16.91
CA TYR A 413 -14.19 -17.80 17.46
C TYR A 413 -14.34 -17.65 18.98
N LYS A 414 -13.51 -16.81 19.60
CA LYS A 414 -13.65 -16.35 20.99
C LYS A 414 -14.41 -15.04 20.98
#